data_AF-Q13ZC8-F1
#
_entry.id   AF-Q13ZC8-F1
#
_cell.length_a   1.000
_cell.length_b   1.000
_cell.length_c   1.000
_cell.angle_alpha   90.00
_cell.angle_beta   90.00
_cell.angle_gamma   90.00
#
_symmetry.space_group_name_H-M   'P 1'
#
loop_
_entity.id
_entity.type
_entity.pdbx_description
1 polymer ?
#
loop_
_entity_poly.entity_id
_entity_poly.type
_entity_poly.pdbx_seq_one_letter_code
_entity_poly.pdbx_strand_id
1 'polypeptide(L)'
;MNSEALPGVLLHPLFPLGRLLATPGAIDLLDRTGTNATSLLHRHQCGDFGDLCASDVRANRDAILTGARILSCYEVGTRREKVWVITESDRSASTLLLPSEY
;
A
#
# COMPACT_ATOMS: atom_id res chain seq x y z
N MET A 1 21.40 -7.22 26.65
CA MET A 1 20.44 -6.14 26.95
C MET A 1 19.41 -6.17 25.85
N ASN A 2 18.25 -6.72 26.19
CA ASN A 2 17.16 -7.02 25.28
C ASN A 2 16.51 -5.70 24.85
N SER A 3 16.40 -5.47 23.54
CA SER A 3 15.54 -4.42 23.01
C SER A 3 14.24 -5.07 22.59
N GLU A 4 13.28 -5.08 23.52
CA GLU A 4 11.91 -5.48 23.24
C GLU A 4 11.27 -4.38 22.37
N ALA A 5 10.74 -4.76 21.21
CA ALA A 5 9.93 -3.88 20.40
C ALA A 5 8.69 -3.46 21.19
N LEU A 6 8.45 -2.15 21.30
CA LEU A 6 7.30 -1.60 22.03
C LEU A 6 5.98 -1.94 21.31
N PRO A 7 4.93 -2.38 22.04
CA PRO A 7 3.63 -2.63 21.45
C PRO A 7 2.93 -1.30 21.14
N GLY A 8 2.59 -1.05 19.88
CA GLY A 8 1.60 -0.06 19.49
C GLY A 8 2.10 1.34 19.11
N VAL A 9 3.10 1.45 18.23
CA VAL A 9 3.27 2.72 17.48
C VAL A 9 2.10 2.83 16.51
N LEU A 10 1.09 3.61 16.88
CA LEU A 10 0.08 4.10 15.92
C LEU A 10 0.82 4.98 14.90
N LEU A 11 1.20 4.37 13.77
CA LEU A 11 1.72 5.11 12.64
C LEU A 11 0.64 6.09 12.18
N HIS A 12 0.98 7.38 12.16
CA HIS A 12 0.03 8.41 11.76
C HIS A 12 -0.06 8.40 10.23
N PRO A 13 -1.28 8.39 9.65
CA PRO A 13 -1.45 8.51 8.21
C PRO A 13 -0.79 9.78 7.68
N LEU A 14 0.06 9.63 6.66
CA LEU A 14 0.75 10.73 5.97
C LEU A 14 -0.16 11.42 4.94
N PHE A 15 -1.17 10.71 4.45
CA PHE A 15 -2.15 11.20 3.49
C PHE A 15 -3.48 10.44 3.65
N PRO A 16 -4.62 11.03 3.26
CA PRO A 16 -5.91 10.35 3.29
C PRO A 16 -6.02 9.33 2.14
N LEU A 17 -6.65 8.20 2.43
CA LEU A 17 -7.14 7.29 1.40
C LEU A 17 -8.43 7.85 0.78
N GLY A 18 -8.65 7.53 -0.50
CA GLY A 18 -9.89 7.86 -1.20
C GLY A 18 -10.96 6.79 -1.03
N ARG A 19 -11.93 6.78 -1.94
CA ARG A 19 -12.86 5.64 -2.09
C ARG A 19 -12.06 4.36 -2.30
N LEU A 20 -12.25 3.39 -1.41
CA LEU A 20 -11.58 2.11 -1.52
C LEU A 20 -12.20 1.27 -2.63
N LEU A 21 -11.36 0.79 -3.53
CA LEU A 21 -11.71 -0.08 -4.64
C LEU A 21 -10.76 -1.28 -4.67
N ALA A 22 -11.22 -2.40 -5.23
CA ALA A 22 -10.37 -3.53 -5.51
C ALA A 22 -10.84 -4.21 -6.80
N THR A 23 -9.90 -4.62 -7.65
CA THR A 23 -10.20 -5.44 -8.81
C THR A 23 -10.55 -6.88 -8.38
N PRO A 24 -11.29 -7.65 -9.21
CA PRO A 24 -11.54 -9.06 -8.94
C PRO A 24 -10.27 -9.88 -8.74
N GLY A 25 -9.20 -9.60 -9.51
CA GLY A 25 -7.92 -10.30 -9.38
C GLY A 25 -7.22 -10.01 -8.05
N ALA A 26 -7.28 -8.77 -7.56
CA ALA A 26 -6.75 -8.43 -6.24
C ALA A 26 -7.57 -9.08 -5.12
N ILE A 27 -8.90 -9.10 -5.23
CA ILE A 27 -9.77 -9.76 -4.23
C ILE A 27 -9.43 -11.25 -4.14
N ASP A 28 -9.36 -11.95 -5.27
CA ASP A 28 -8.99 -13.37 -5.32
C ASP A 28 -7.59 -13.63 -4.73
N LEU A 29 -6.62 -12.76 -5.03
CA LEU A 29 -5.27 -12.88 -4.47
C LEU A 29 -5.24 -12.70 -2.96
N LEU A 30 -5.94 -11.69 -2.45
CA LEU A 30 -5.97 -11.43 -1.02
C LEU A 30 -6.69 -12.56 -0.26
N ASP A 31 -7.78 -13.09 -0.82
CA ASP A 31 -8.54 -14.20 -0.22
C ASP A 31 -7.71 -15.50 -0.19
N ARG A 32 -7.16 -15.92 -1.34
CA ARG A 32 -6.37 -17.17 -1.42
C ARG A 32 -5.08 -17.14 -0.60
N THR A 33 -4.55 -15.94 -0.31
CA THR A 33 -3.35 -15.77 0.53
C THR A 33 -3.66 -15.47 2.00
N GLY A 34 -4.94 -15.28 2.37
CA GLY A 34 -5.35 -14.87 3.71
C GLY A 34 -4.83 -13.48 4.09
N THR A 35 -4.56 -12.61 3.10
CA THR A 35 -3.98 -11.28 3.34
C THR A 35 -5.07 -10.25 3.59
N ASN A 36 -4.99 -9.55 4.72
CA ASN A 36 -5.92 -8.47 5.05
C ASN A 36 -5.62 -7.21 4.23
N ALA A 37 -6.55 -6.80 3.36
CA ALA A 37 -6.48 -5.56 2.58
C ALA A 37 -6.27 -4.32 3.46
N THR A 38 -6.91 -4.26 4.63
CA THR A 38 -6.82 -3.14 5.58
C THR A 38 -5.39 -2.95 6.06
N SER A 39 -4.63 -4.03 6.26
CA SER A 39 -3.23 -3.95 6.64
C SER A 39 -2.38 -3.31 5.55
N LEU A 40 -2.64 -3.64 4.28
CA LEU A 40 -1.92 -3.05 3.14
C LEU A 40 -2.29 -1.57 2.95
N LEU A 41 -3.56 -1.23 3.09
CA LEU A 41 -4.04 0.16 3.04
C LEU A 41 -3.43 1.00 4.18
N HIS A 42 -3.37 0.43 5.39
CA HIS A 42 -2.74 1.10 6.54
C HIS A 42 -1.25 1.35 6.30
N ARG A 43 -0.52 0.35 5.78
CA ARG A 43 0.89 0.51 5.40
C ARG A 43 1.06 1.60 4.35
N HIS A 44 0.22 1.60 3.31
CA HIS A 44 0.25 2.57 2.22
C HIS A 44 0.10 4.00 2.73
N GLN A 45 -0.96 4.28 3.50
CA GLN A 45 -1.19 5.62 4.05
C GLN A 45 -0.13 6.06 5.07
N CYS A 46 0.57 5.13 5.72
CA CYS A 46 1.65 5.42 6.67
C CYS A 46 3.02 5.56 6.01
N GLY A 47 3.12 5.44 4.69
CA GLY A 47 4.38 5.59 3.95
C GLY A 47 5.26 4.33 3.92
N ASP A 48 4.74 3.17 4.32
CA ASP A 48 5.34 1.88 4.00
C ASP A 48 4.88 1.47 2.60
N PHE A 49 5.71 1.73 1.60
CA PHE A 49 5.38 1.48 0.19
C PHE A 49 5.72 0.06 -0.29
N GLY A 50 6.20 -0.80 0.60
CA GLY A 50 6.55 -2.19 0.29
C GLY A 50 7.76 -2.33 -0.65
N ASP A 51 7.65 -3.23 -1.63
CA ASP A 51 8.68 -3.62 -2.59
C ASP A 51 8.80 -2.59 -3.73
N LEU A 52 9.33 -1.41 -3.39
CA LEU A 52 9.68 -0.37 -4.35
C LEU A 52 11.16 -0.01 -4.26
N CYS A 53 11.73 0.44 -5.38
CA CYS A 53 13.09 0.95 -5.37
C CYS A 53 13.19 2.30 -4.64
N ALA A 54 14.40 2.69 -4.24
CA ALA A 54 14.61 3.94 -3.51
C ALA A 54 14.16 5.20 -4.28
N SER A 55 14.19 5.16 -5.62
CA SER A 55 13.70 6.26 -6.45
C SER A 55 12.18 6.40 -6.38
N ASP A 56 11.45 5.29 -6.46
CA ASP A 56 9.98 5.29 -6.41
C ASP A 56 9.47 5.65 -5.01
N VAL A 57 10.16 5.18 -3.96
CA VAL A 57 9.88 5.61 -2.58
C VAL A 57 10.04 7.12 -2.42
N ARG A 58 11.07 7.72 -3.03
CA ARG A 58 11.25 9.18 -3.02
C ARG A 58 10.15 9.88 -3.81
N ALA A 59 9.81 9.38 -5.00
CA ALA A 59 8.72 9.91 -5.79
C ALA A 59 7.38 9.91 -5.03
N ASN A 60 7.09 8.85 -4.27
CA ASN A 60 5.91 8.82 -3.40
C ASN A 60 5.95 9.88 -2.29
N ARG A 61 7.11 10.08 -1.65
CA ARG A 61 7.25 11.12 -0.61
C ARG A 61 7.03 12.51 -1.18
N ASP A 62 7.54 12.78 -2.37
CA ASP A 62 7.31 14.04 -3.07
C ASP A 62 5.83 14.15 -3.50
N ALA A 63 5.20 13.06 -3.93
CA ALA A 63 3.79 12.98 -4.31
C ALA A 63 2.84 13.27 -3.15
N ILE A 64 3.21 12.92 -1.90
CA ILE A 64 2.45 13.29 -0.70
C ILE A 64 2.37 14.81 -0.56
N LEU A 65 3.47 15.53 -0.81
CA LEU A 65 3.55 16.98 -0.67
C LEU A 65 2.96 17.72 -1.87
N THR A 66 3.10 17.16 -3.06
CA THR A 66 2.71 17.81 -4.33
C THR A 66 1.31 17.44 -4.81
N GLY A 67 0.67 16.44 -4.18
CA GLY A 67 -0.62 15.92 -4.63
C GLY A 67 -0.53 15.04 -5.88
N ALA A 68 0.64 14.49 -6.22
CA ALA A 68 0.73 13.49 -7.28
C ALA A 68 0.20 12.13 -6.81
N ARG A 69 -0.01 11.20 -7.75
CA ARG A 69 -0.41 9.81 -7.46
C ARG A 69 0.65 9.11 -6.59
N ILE A 70 0.19 8.25 -5.68
CA ILE A 70 1.04 7.43 -4.81
C ILE A 70 0.80 5.96 -5.14
N LEU A 71 1.86 5.17 -5.26
CA LEU A 71 1.79 3.73 -5.52
C LEU A 71 2.55 2.95 -4.45
N SER A 72 1.96 1.90 -3.87
CA SER A 72 2.69 0.88 -3.11
C SER A 72 2.68 -0.44 -3.87
N CYS A 73 3.71 -1.26 -3.67
CA CYS A 73 3.78 -2.62 -4.18
C CYS A 73 4.01 -3.57 -3.01
N TYR A 74 3.10 -4.52 -2.77
CA TYR A 74 3.26 -5.52 -1.72
C TYR A 74 3.33 -6.91 -2.29
N GLU A 75 4.25 -7.71 -1.78
CA GLU A 75 4.28 -9.14 -2.02
C GLU A 75 3.48 -9.86 -0.95
N VAL A 76 2.61 -10.78 -1.38
CA VAL A 76 1.67 -11.51 -0.53
C VAL A 76 1.74 -13.01 -0.78
N GLY A 77 1.38 -13.79 0.25
CA GLY A 77 1.43 -15.25 0.19
C GLY A 77 2.85 -15.83 0.09
N THR A 78 2.93 -17.16 0.07
CA THR A 78 4.21 -17.89 0.00
C THR A 78 4.91 -17.76 -1.36
N ARG A 79 4.15 -17.46 -2.41
CA ARG A 79 4.65 -17.25 -3.77
C ARG A 79 5.12 -15.81 -4.05
N ARG A 80 5.03 -14.91 -3.05
CA ARG A 80 5.41 -13.50 -3.17
C ARG A 80 4.73 -12.80 -4.35
N GLU A 81 3.45 -13.08 -4.52
CA GLU A 81 2.65 -12.50 -5.60
C GLU A 81 2.40 -11.02 -5.31
N LYS A 82 2.39 -10.19 -6.35
CA LYS A 82 2.33 -8.73 -6.18
C LYS A 82 0.90 -8.21 -6.21
N VAL A 83 0.58 -7.34 -5.26
CA VAL A 83 -0.59 -6.48 -5.27
C VAL A 83 -0.13 -5.03 -5.17
N TRP A 84 -0.69 -4.18 -6.01
CA TRP A 84 -0.48 -2.74 -5.98
C TRP A 84 -1.60 -2.06 -5.20
N VAL A 85 -1.24 -0.99 -4.49
CA VAL A 85 -2.18 -0.05 -3.90
C VAL A 85 -1.88 1.32 -4.47
N ILE A 86 -2.83 1.88 -5.23
CA ILE A 86 -2.65 3.17 -5.89
C ILE A 86 -3.66 4.16 -5.31
N THR A 87 -3.19 5.31 -4.85
CA THR A 87 -4.05 6.45 -4.51
C THR A 87 -3.87 7.56 -5.54
N GLU A 88 -4.97 7.97 -6.18
CA GLU A 88 -4.95 8.99 -7.24
C GLU A 88 -4.49 10.36 -6.74
N SER A 89 -4.07 11.23 -7.66
CA SER A 89 -3.51 12.56 -7.35
C SER A 89 -4.48 13.44 -6.54
N ASP A 90 -5.76 13.40 -6.89
CA ASP A 90 -6.83 14.12 -6.18
C ASP A 90 -7.32 13.40 -4.90
N ARG A 91 -6.69 12.27 -4.55
CA ARG A 91 -7.10 11.39 -3.43
C ARG A 91 -8.56 10.93 -3.53
N SER A 92 -9.16 10.92 -4.71
CA SER A 92 -10.56 10.51 -4.89
C SER A 92 -10.77 9.01 -4.70
N ALA A 93 -9.77 8.20 -5.03
CA ALA A 93 -9.81 6.74 -4.95
C ALA A 93 -8.48 6.16 -4.49
N SER A 94 -8.57 5.04 -3.77
CA SER A 94 -7.46 4.15 -3.43
C SER A 94 -7.81 2.74 -3.87
N THR A 95 -7.10 2.23 -4.89
CA THR A 95 -7.45 0.97 -5.56
C THR A 95 -6.40 -0.10 -5.28
N LEU A 96 -6.84 -1.29 -4.89
CA LEU A 96 -6.03 -2.51 -4.87
C LEU A 96 -6.18 -3.24 -6.20
N LEU A 97 -5.06 -3.57 -6.85
CA LEU A 97 -5.06 -4.23 -8.16
C LEU A 97 -3.80 -5.07 -8.36
N LEU A 98 -3.86 -6.07 -9.24
CA LEU A 98 -2.68 -6.77 -9.70
C LEU A 98 -1.87 -5.87 -10.65
N PRO A 99 -0.54 -6.01 -10.72
CA PRO A 99 0.28 -5.27 -11.69
C PRO A 99 -0.16 -5.49 -13.15
N SER A 100 -0.77 -6.64 -13.47
CA SER A 100 -1.25 -6.97 -14.81
C SER A 100 -2.61 -6.35 -15.17
N GLU A 101 -3.30 -5.74 -14.20
CA GLU A 101 -4.60 -5.10 -14.39
C GLU A 101 -4.48 -3.57 -14.57
N TYR A 102 -3.25 -3.06 -14.56
CA TYR A 102 -2.89 -1.66 -14.77
C TYR A 102 -2.15 -1.50 -16.10
#